data_AF-A0A6V8PCC9-F1
#
_entry.id   AF-A0A6V8PCC9-F1
#
_cell.length_a   1.000
_cell.length_b   1.000
_cell.length_c   1.000
_cell.angle_alpha   90.00
_cell.angle_beta   90.00
_cell.angle_gamma   90.00
#
_symmetry.space_group_name_H-M   'P 1'
#
loop_
_entity.id
_entity.type
_entity.pdbx_description
1 polymer ?
#
loop_
_entity_poly.entity_id
_entity_poly.type
_entity_poly.pdbx_seq_one_letter_code
_entity_poly.pdbx_strand_id
1 'polypeptide(L)' 'MKIDVLAIQGAVREHETALQRCVADVVLVKKAKQFAGLDGLVIPGGESTTIGRLLVRFSLVEPILQLISQAISDMIMEK' A
#
# COMPACT_ATOMS: atom_id res chain seq x y z
N MET A 1 3.52 -12.37 7.56
CA MET A 1 3.44 -10.91 7.44
C MET A 1 3.21 -10.62 5.97
N LYS A 2 2.07 -10.00 5.63
CA LYS A 2 1.64 -9.71 4.28
C LYS A 2 1.88 -8.24 3.99
N ILE A 3 2.74 -7.97 3.01
CA ILE A 3 3.11 -6.61 2.62
C ILE A 3 2.60 -6.36 1.21
N ASP A 4 1.68 -5.42 1.09
CA ASP A 4 1.02 -5.11 -0.17
C ASP A 4 1.72 -3.95 -0.88
N VAL A 5 1.85 -4.03 -2.21
CA VAL A 5 2.46 -2.97 -3.03
C VAL A 5 1.41 -2.34 -3.92
N LEU A 6 1.25 -1.02 -3.82
CA LEU A 6 0.30 -0.26 -4.63
C LEU A 6 0.71 -0.29 -6.11
N ALA A 7 -0.07 -0.99 -6.95
CA ALA A 7 0.22 -1.25 -8.36
C ALA A 7 -0.72 -0.51 -9.31
N ILE A 8 -0.99 0.77 -9.05
CA ILE A 8 -1.86 1.62 -9.87
C ILE A 8 -1.14 2.29 -11.05
N GLN A 9 0.20 2.32 -11.02
CA GLN A 9 1.07 2.83 -12.08
C GLN A 9 2.14 1.77 -12.41
N GLY A 10 2.80 1.90 -13.57
CA GLY A 10 3.85 0.96 -14.00
C GLY A 10 5.10 1.00 -13.11
N ALA A 11 6.06 0.09 -13.33
CA ALA A 11 7.33 -0.02 -12.60
C ALA A 11 7.23 -0.44 -11.11
N VAL A 12 6.41 -1.45 -10.81
CA VAL A 12 6.31 -2.06 -9.46
C VAL A 12 7.10 -3.36 -9.30
N ARG A 13 7.65 -3.89 -10.38
CA ARG A 13 8.27 -5.23 -10.42
C ARG A 13 9.57 -5.28 -9.59
N GLU A 14 10.30 -4.18 -9.56
CA GLU A 14 11.52 -4.03 -8.76
C GLU A 14 11.19 -4.02 -7.26
N HIS A 15 10.12 -3.32 -6.86
CA HIS A 15 9.62 -3.31 -5.49
C HIS A 15 9.14 -4.71 -5.06
N GLU A 16 8.38 -5.39 -5.92
CA GLU A 16 7.94 -6.77 -5.68
C GLU A 16 9.13 -7.72 -5.48
N THR A 17 10.08 -7.71 -6.42
CA THR A 17 11.27 -8.57 -6.38
C THR A 17 12.13 -8.30 -5.14
N ALA A 18 12.28 -7.03 -4.75
CA ALA A 18 13.05 -6.64 -3.57
C ALA A 18 12.37 -7.09 -2.27
N LEU A 19 11.04 -6.91 -2.15
CA LEU A 19 10.29 -7.30 -0.96
C LEU A 19 10.18 -8.82 -0.79
N GLN A 20 10.01 -9.56 -1.89
CA GLN A 20 10.02 -11.03 -1.90
C GLN A 20 11.34 -11.60 -1.38
N ARG A 21 12.47 -10.91 -1.62
CA ARG A 21 13.78 -11.33 -1.11
C ARG A 21 13.98 -11.11 0.38
N CYS A 22 13.23 -10.19 0.98
CA CYS A 22 13.45 -9.78 2.36
C CYS A 22 12.54 -10.51 3.35
N VAL A 23 11.19 -10.46 3.23
CA VAL A 23 10.35 -10.85 4.38
C VAL A 23 8.89 -11.33 4.11
N ALA A 24 8.28 -11.28 2.92
CA ALA A 24 6.80 -11.41 2.88
C ALA A 24 6.19 -12.00 1.60
N ASP A 25 5.03 -12.62 1.78
CA ASP A 25 4.02 -12.73 0.73
C ASP A 25 3.68 -11.32 0.24
N VAL A 26 4.14 -11.01 -0.97
CA VAL A 26 3.90 -9.72 -1.61
C VAL A 26 2.67 -9.84 -2.49
N VAL A 27 1.68 -8.99 -2.28
CA VAL A 27 0.51 -8.90 -3.16
C VAL A 27 0.43 -7.51 -3.79
N LEU A 28 0.27 -7.51 -5.11
CA LEU A 28 0.02 -6.28 -5.85
C LEU A 28 -1.44 -5.84 -5.66
N VAL A 29 -1.63 -4.65 -5.10
CA VAL A 29 -2.95 -4.10 -4.81
C VAL A 29 -3.30 -2.95 -5.76
N LYS A 30 -4.50 -3.01 -6.32
CA LYS A 30 -5.00 -2.01 -7.29
C LYS A 30 -6.35 -1.43 -6.87
N LYS A 31 -7.03 -2.04 -5.90
CA LYS A 31 -8.39 -1.71 -5.48
C LYS A 31 -8.47 -1.67 -3.96
N ALA A 32 -9.30 -0.76 -3.44
CA ALA A 32 -9.53 -0.59 -2.00
C ALA A 32 -9.92 -1.89 -1.27
N LYS A 33 -10.70 -2.76 -1.91
CA LYS A 33 -11.12 -4.05 -1.31
C LYS A 33 -9.95 -4.98 -0.97
N GLN A 34 -8.80 -4.80 -1.63
CA GLN A 34 -7.60 -5.59 -1.38
C GLN A 34 -6.85 -5.11 -0.13
N PHE A 35 -7.25 -3.97 0.44
CA PHE A 35 -6.60 -3.40 1.62
C PHE A 35 -7.03 -4.06 2.94
N ALA A 36 -7.99 -4.99 2.91
CA ALA A 36 -8.43 -5.69 4.10
C ALA A 36 -7.37 -6.69 4.57
N GLY A 37 -6.95 -6.59 5.84
CA GLY A 37 -6.04 -7.55 6.47
C GLY A 37 -4.60 -7.48 5.94
N LEU A 38 -4.13 -6.30 5.55
CA LEU A 38 -2.70 -6.08 5.27
C LEU A 38 -1.96 -5.65 6.53
N ASP A 39 -0.74 -6.16 6.69
CA ASP A 39 0.15 -5.78 7.78
C ASP A 39 0.96 -4.52 7.42
N GLY A 40 1.05 -4.19 6.12
CA GLY A 40 1.73 -3.01 5.62
C GLY A 40 1.45 -2.74 4.15
N LEU A 41 1.56 -1.46 3.77
CA LEU A 41 1.37 -0.98 2.40
C LEU A 41 2.60 -0.22 1.94
N VAL A 42 3.13 -0.59 0.78
CA VAL A 42 4.21 0.13 0.09
C VAL A 42 3.63 0.96 -1.03
N ILE A 43 3.90 2.26 -1.00
CA ILE A 43 3.62 3.19 -2.11
C ILE A 43 4.93 3.29 -2.92
N PRO A 44 4.97 2.77 -4.16
CA PRO A 44 6.18 2.80 -4.96
C PRO A 44 6.55 4.23 -5.36
N GLY A 45 7.82 4.42 -5.74
CA GLY A 45 8.30 5.67 -6.31
C GLY A 45 7.81 5.89 -7.74
N GLY A 46 8.07 7.08 -8.28
CA GLY A 46 7.74 7.46 -9.66
C GLY A 46 7.27 8.90 -9.76
N GLU A 47 6.32 9.14 -10.66
CA GLU A 47 5.69 10.45 -10.88
C GLU A 47 4.61 10.70 -9.81
N SER A 48 4.95 11.42 -8.74
CA SER A 48 4.05 11.70 -7.61
C SER A 48 2.72 12.33 -8.03
N THR A 49 2.75 13.24 -9.03
CA THR A 49 1.55 13.83 -9.62
C THR A 49 0.64 12.79 -10.25
N THR A 50 1.23 11.82 -10.97
CA THR A 50 0.50 10.73 -11.60
C THR A 50 -0.09 9.80 -10.56
N ILE A 51 0.70 9.41 -9.55
CA ILE A 51 0.25 8.57 -8.44
C ILE A 51 -0.92 9.23 -7.71
N GLY A 52 -0.80 10.51 -7.35
CA GLY A 52 -1.87 11.26 -6.68
C GLY A 52 -3.16 11.32 -7.51
N ARG A 53 -3.07 11.59 -8.82
CA ARG A 53 -4.24 11.59 -9.72
C ARG A 53 -4.90 10.22 -9.80
N LEU A 54 -4.11 9.14 -9.85
CA LEU A 54 -4.64 7.77 -9.91
C LEU A 54 -5.29 7.36 -8.59
N LEU A 55 -4.70 7.74 -7.45
CA LEU A 55 -5.29 7.51 -6.13
C LEU A 55 -6.66 8.16 -6.00
N VAL A 56 -6.81 9.41 -6.45
CA VAL A 56 -8.11 10.10 -6.48
C VAL A 56 -9.07 9.41 -7.46
N ARG A 57 -8.61 9.12 -8.68
CA ARG A 57 -9.42 8.49 -9.73
C ARG A 57 -9.97 7.12 -9.33
N PHE A 58 -9.21 6.34 -8.55
CA PHE A 58 -9.63 5.03 -8.08
C PHE A 58 -10.21 5.04 -6.66
N SER A 59 -10.46 6.23 -6.09
CA SER A 59 -11.02 6.40 -4.74
C SER A 59 -10.22 5.65 -3.67
N LEU A 60 -8.88 5.67 -3.78
CA LEU A 60 -7.97 4.97 -2.88
C LEU A 60 -7.43 5.85 -1.75
N VAL A 61 -7.63 7.17 -1.82
CA VAL A 61 -7.17 8.12 -0.80
C VAL A 61 -7.80 7.82 0.56
N GLU A 62 -9.13 7.75 0.62
CA GLU A 62 -9.86 7.52 1.86
C GLU A 62 -9.50 6.17 2.52
N PRO A 63 -9.46 5.03 1.79
CA PRO A 63 -8.98 3.77 2.34
C PRO A 63 -7.54 3.83 2.89
N ILE A 64 -6.63 4.57 2.24
CA ILE A 64 -5.24 4.71 2.72
C ILE A 64 -5.18 5.52 4.02
N LEU A 65 -5.94 6.61 4.12
CA LEU A 65 -6.02 7.41 5.35
C LEU A 65 -6.58 6.60 6.51
N GLN A 66 -7.60 5.76 6.27
CA GLN A 66 -8.14 4.85 7.27
C GLN A 66 -7.09 3.84 7.77
N LEU A 67 -6.31 3.24 6.85
CA LEU A 67 -5.21 2.34 7.22
C LEU A 67 -4.18 3.04 8.11
N ILE A 68 -3.76 4.24 7.74
CA ILE A 68 -2.77 5.01 8.52
C ILE A 68 -3.34 5.36 9.90
N SER A 69 -4.58 5.82 9.96
CA SER A 69 -5.25 6.15 11.23
C SER A 69 -5.36 4.94 12.14
N GLN A 70 -5.73 3.77 11.60
CA GLN A 70 -5.81 2.53 12.36
C GLN A 70 -4.43 2.11 12.87
N ALA A 71 -3.41 2.10 12.00
CA ALA A 71 -2.04 1.73 12.40
C ALA A 71 -1.47 2.64 13.49
N ILE A 72 -1.73 3.95 13.41
CA ILE A 72 -1.35 4.90 14.48
C ILE A 72 -2.13 4.62 15.76
N SER A 73 -3.43 4.36 15.67
CA SER A 73 -4.26 4.03 16.83
C SER A 73 -3.78 2.75 17.53
N ASP A 74 -3.49 1.69 16.77
CA ASP A 74 -2.98 0.42 17.29
C ASP A 74 -1.64 0.62 18.01
N MET A 75 -0.72 1.39 17.40
CA MET A 75 0.58 1.72 17.99
C MET A 75 0.47 2.55 19.28
N ILE A 76 -0.59 3.36 19.44
CA ILE A 76 -0.82 4.14 20.66
C ILE A 76 -1.50 3.30 21.76
N MET A 77 -2.41 2.40 21.37
CA MET A 77 -3.21 1.59 22.29
C MET A 77 -2.47 0.36 22.83
N GLU A 78 -1.38 -0.08 22.20
CA GLU A 78 -0.47 -1.12 22.71
C GLU A 78 0.44 -0.65 23.88
N LYS A 79 -0.11 0.14 24.81
CA LYS A 79 0.49 0.41 26.13
C LYS A 79 -0.19 -0.38 27.24
#